data_AF-A0A7K2WX27-F1
#
_entry.id   AF-A0A7K2WX27-F1
#
_cell.length_a   1.000
_cell.length_b   1.000
_cell.length_c   1.000
_cell.angle_alpha   90.00
_cell.angle_beta   90.00
_cell.angle_gamma   90.00
#
_symmetry.space_group_name_H-M   'P 1'
#
loop_
_entity.id
_entity.type
_entity.pdbx_description
1 polymer ?
#
loop_
_entity_poly.entity_id
_entity_poly.type
_entity_poly.pdbx_seq_one_letter_code
_entity_poly.pdbx_strand_id
1 'polypeptide(L)'
;TWDDHETENNYAGDIPENSVSPEEFLLRRAAAYRAYWENMPLGPLQAPSGPDMRLYRRLQYGRLAQFDVLDTRQYRSDQAYGDGWQVPGPKSEDPSRTLTGETQERWLLDGWKSSTATWNVVPQQITFARRRTSPTAGHKLSMDSWDGYPASRQRLMDGAEAAGLANLMVLSGDVHTGHAYDIKKDWDDPDSRTLGTEIVATSVTSGKDGQDRPADWDTFMAANPHMKFYSGRRGYVNVELGLTRARADFRTVDVVTSPGSPVRTAASFVTEAGDPGLTPA
;
A
#
# COMPACT_ATOMS: atom_id res chain seq x y z
N THR A 1 9.88 -4.86 3.69
CA THR A 1 10.24 -3.94 2.60
C THR A 1 10.41 -2.56 3.24
N TRP A 2 11.01 -1.58 2.56
CA TRP A 2 11.11 -0.20 3.08
C TRP A 2 9.95 0.67 2.56
N ASP A 3 9.91 1.92 3.01
CA ASP A 3 9.23 3.02 2.34
C ASP A 3 10.20 4.20 2.09
N ASP A 4 9.75 5.45 2.19
CA ASP A 4 10.52 6.66 1.94
C ASP A 4 11.51 6.98 3.08
N HIS A 5 11.05 6.93 4.33
CA HIS A 5 11.78 7.38 5.52
C HIS A 5 13.01 6.55 5.88
N GLU A 6 13.20 5.37 5.29
CA GLU A 6 14.49 4.68 5.32
C GLU A 6 15.60 5.47 4.60
N THR A 7 15.26 6.42 3.73
CA THR A 7 16.19 7.30 3.01
C THR A 7 15.90 8.79 3.28
N GLU A 8 14.74 9.27 2.83
CA GLU A 8 14.28 10.66 2.92
C GLU A 8 12.78 10.72 2.63
N ASN A 9 12.06 11.62 3.30
CA ASN A 9 10.63 11.81 3.09
C ASN A 9 10.31 11.98 1.60
N ASN A 10 9.27 11.27 1.15
CA ASN A 10 8.66 11.38 -0.17
C ASN A 10 9.59 11.20 -1.39
N TYR A 11 10.78 10.59 -1.26
CA TYR A 11 11.65 10.40 -2.44
C TYR A 11 11.00 9.55 -3.54
N ALA A 12 11.36 9.84 -4.80
CA ALA A 12 10.82 9.17 -5.98
C ALA A 12 11.93 8.80 -6.96
N GLY A 13 12.31 7.52 -6.97
CA GLY A 13 13.44 7.08 -7.77
C GLY A 13 14.72 7.79 -7.33
N ASP A 14 15.30 8.58 -8.21
CA ASP A 14 16.49 9.41 -7.99
C ASP A 14 16.18 10.87 -7.60
N ILE A 15 14.91 11.20 -7.37
CA ILE A 15 14.45 12.56 -7.08
C ILE A 15 14.15 12.69 -5.56
N PRO A 16 14.85 13.59 -4.83
CA PRO A 16 14.52 13.93 -3.45
C PRO A 16 13.30 14.86 -3.38
N GLU A 17 12.66 14.98 -2.21
CA GLU A 17 11.55 15.95 -2.02
C GLU A 17 11.99 17.42 -2.04
N ASN A 18 13.28 17.66 -1.81
CA ASN A 18 13.84 18.99 -1.57
C ASN A 18 14.73 19.43 -2.74
N SER A 19 15.41 20.56 -2.58
CA SER A 19 16.23 21.16 -3.63
C SER A 19 17.62 20.53 -3.79
N VAL A 20 17.91 19.40 -3.13
CA VAL A 20 19.17 18.67 -3.30
C VAL A 20 19.25 18.10 -4.72
N SER A 21 20.43 18.10 -5.31
CA SER A 21 20.62 17.53 -6.65
C SER A 21 20.42 16.00 -6.65
N PRO A 22 19.91 15.40 -7.74
CA PRO A 22 19.82 13.94 -7.84
C PRO A 22 21.14 13.22 -7.60
N GLU A 23 22.27 13.79 -8.04
CA GLU A 23 23.60 13.21 -7.83
C GLU A 23 23.97 13.10 -6.34
N GLU A 24 23.71 14.15 -5.57
CA GLU A 24 23.92 14.15 -4.12
C GLU A 24 22.92 13.24 -3.40
N PHE A 25 21.66 13.24 -3.83
CA PHE A 25 20.64 12.35 -3.29
C PHE A 25 20.99 10.87 -3.50
N LEU A 26 21.53 10.49 -4.66
CA LEU A 26 21.95 9.11 -4.92
C LEU A 26 23.09 8.65 -4.01
N LEU A 27 23.98 9.55 -3.56
CA LEU A 27 24.97 9.21 -2.52
C LEU A 27 24.28 8.90 -1.19
N ARG A 28 23.25 9.67 -0.82
CA ARG A 28 22.43 9.41 0.38
C ARG A 28 21.66 8.10 0.26
N ARG A 29 21.02 7.82 -0.89
CA ARG A 29 20.29 6.57 -1.15
C ARG A 29 21.22 5.36 -1.07
N ALA A 30 22.43 5.46 -1.61
CA ALA A 30 23.44 4.41 -1.50
C ALA A 30 23.83 4.12 -0.04
N ALA A 31 24.05 5.16 0.76
CA ALA A 31 24.35 5.01 2.18
C ALA A 31 23.16 4.42 2.96
N ALA A 32 21.94 4.90 2.69
CA ALA A 32 20.70 4.44 3.31
C ALA A 32 20.41 2.96 3.00
N TYR A 33 20.50 2.54 1.73
CA TYR A 33 20.27 1.15 1.33
C TYR A 33 21.31 0.20 1.92
N ARG A 34 22.58 0.64 1.99
CA ARG A 34 23.62 -0.09 2.71
C ARG A 34 23.30 -0.26 4.18
N ALA A 35 22.95 0.82 4.88
CA ALA A 35 22.58 0.76 6.28
C ALA A 35 21.35 -0.14 6.52
N TYR A 36 20.34 -0.07 5.64
CA TYR A 36 19.18 -0.94 5.70
C TYR A 36 19.57 -2.42 5.57
N TRP A 37 20.39 -2.77 4.58
CA TRP A 37 20.87 -4.15 4.39
C TRP A 37 21.72 -4.64 5.57
N GLU A 38 22.60 -3.80 6.11
CA GLU A 38 23.46 -4.14 7.27
C GLU A 38 22.65 -4.40 8.56
N ASN A 39 21.44 -3.86 8.67
CA ASN A 39 20.60 -3.94 9.89
C ASN A 39 19.32 -4.77 9.73
N MET A 40 19.03 -5.29 8.55
CA MET A 40 17.86 -6.13 8.28
C MET A 40 18.30 -7.57 7.96
N PRO A 41 17.47 -8.59 8.29
CA PRO A 41 17.80 -9.99 8.03
C PRO A 41 17.61 -10.36 6.55
N LEU A 42 18.36 -9.70 5.66
CA LEU A 42 18.33 -9.90 4.21
C LEU A 42 19.49 -10.78 3.75
N GLY A 43 19.26 -11.55 2.69
CA GLY A 43 20.29 -12.40 2.12
C GLY A 43 21.35 -11.61 1.34
N PRO A 44 22.47 -12.26 0.98
CA PRO A 44 23.50 -11.64 0.13
C PRO A 44 22.99 -11.22 -1.26
N LEU A 45 21.93 -11.87 -1.78
CA LEU A 45 21.31 -11.52 -3.05
C LEU A 45 20.58 -10.18 -3.03
N GLN A 46 20.34 -9.62 -1.84
CA GLN A 46 19.78 -8.29 -1.64
C GLN A 46 20.86 -7.27 -1.22
N ALA A 47 22.15 -7.61 -1.31
CA ALA A 47 23.19 -6.63 -1.04
C ALA A 47 23.11 -5.47 -2.07
N PRO A 48 23.17 -4.20 -1.62
CA PRO A 48 23.12 -3.05 -2.51
C PRO A 48 24.38 -2.92 -3.37
N SER A 49 24.24 -2.35 -4.56
CA SER A 49 25.32 -1.87 -5.41
C SER A 49 25.16 -0.37 -5.62
N GLY A 50 25.94 0.43 -4.90
CA GLY A 50 25.76 1.88 -4.87
C GLY A 50 24.31 2.24 -4.46
N PRO A 51 23.59 3.08 -5.22
CA PRO A 51 22.22 3.48 -4.90
C PRO A 51 21.16 2.44 -5.31
N ASP A 52 21.55 1.26 -5.80
CA ASP A 52 20.60 0.27 -6.31
C ASP A 52 20.55 -0.99 -5.46
N MET A 53 19.34 -1.44 -5.12
CA MET A 53 19.15 -2.65 -4.33
C MET A 53 17.82 -3.34 -4.63
N ARG A 54 17.88 -4.56 -5.18
CA ARG A 54 16.67 -5.32 -5.51
C ARG A 54 15.99 -5.86 -4.24
N LEU A 55 15.03 -5.11 -3.70
CA LEU A 55 14.31 -5.50 -2.48
C LEU A 55 13.02 -6.29 -2.75
N TYR A 56 12.34 -5.99 -3.86
CA TYR A 56 11.11 -6.69 -4.24
C TYR A 56 11.39 -8.17 -4.53
N ARG A 57 10.46 -9.04 -4.11
CA ARG A 57 10.65 -10.50 -4.16
C ARG A 57 9.34 -11.24 -3.98
N ARG A 58 9.33 -12.51 -4.39
CA ARG A 58 8.20 -13.42 -4.25
C ARG A 58 8.52 -14.51 -3.23
N LEU A 59 7.57 -14.79 -2.36
CA LEU A 59 7.62 -15.89 -1.41
C LEU A 59 6.37 -16.77 -1.60
N GLN A 60 6.52 -18.07 -1.35
CA GLN A 60 5.40 -19.02 -1.38
C GLN A 60 5.23 -19.63 0.00
N TYR A 61 3.99 -19.67 0.48
CA TYR A 61 3.60 -20.37 1.71
C TYR A 61 2.78 -21.60 1.32
N GLY A 62 3.48 -22.67 0.92
CA GLY A 62 2.87 -23.86 0.36
C GLY A 62 1.93 -23.53 -0.81
N ARG A 63 0.73 -24.09 -0.80
CA ARG A 63 -0.35 -23.74 -1.74
C ARG A 63 -1.31 -22.68 -1.20
N LEU A 64 -1.10 -22.22 0.03
CA LEU A 64 -2.01 -21.30 0.69
C LEU A 64 -1.86 -19.89 0.13
N ALA A 65 -0.64 -19.35 0.07
CA ALA A 65 -0.43 -17.96 -0.32
C ALA A 65 0.84 -17.75 -1.12
N GLN A 66 0.75 -16.92 -2.16
CA GLN A 66 1.87 -16.27 -2.82
C GLN A 66 1.98 -14.85 -2.27
N PHE A 67 3.15 -14.46 -1.77
CA PHE A 67 3.43 -13.09 -1.36
C PHE A 67 4.34 -12.41 -2.38
N ASP A 68 3.80 -11.39 -3.04
CA ASP A 68 4.51 -10.53 -3.98
C ASP A 68 4.89 -9.22 -3.27
N VAL A 69 6.05 -9.22 -2.61
CA VAL A 69 6.52 -8.06 -1.83
C VAL A 69 7.07 -7.00 -2.79
N LEU A 70 6.45 -5.81 -2.79
CA LEU A 70 6.81 -4.72 -3.70
C LEU A 70 7.78 -3.71 -3.09
N ASP A 71 8.28 -2.87 -3.97
CA ASP A 71 9.10 -1.68 -3.75
C ASP A 71 8.55 -0.59 -4.64
N THR A 72 7.79 0.33 -4.06
CA THR A 72 7.16 1.43 -4.78
C THR A 72 7.88 2.75 -4.56
N ARG A 73 9.19 2.72 -4.23
CA ARG A 73 10.00 3.93 -4.07
C ARG A 73 11.18 3.99 -5.03
N GLN A 74 11.93 2.92 -5.20
CA GLN A 74 13.18 2.98 -5.99
C GLN A 74 12.95 3.22 -7.50
N TYR A 75 11.79 2.82 -8.03
CA TYR A 75 11.55 2.77 -9.48
C TYR A 75 10.43 3.70 -9.98
N ARG A 76 9.82 4.47 -9.08
CA ARG A 76 8.65 5.30 -9.38
C ARG A 76 9.02 6.57 -10.14
N SER A 77 8.07 7.07 -10.90
CA SER A 77 8.10 8.46 -11.38
C SER A 77 7.92 9.45 -10.22
N ASP A 78 8.32 10.70 -10.43
CA ASP A 78 8.06 11.80 -9.48
C ASP A 78 6.57 12.07 -9.29
N GLN A 79 6.19 12.60 -8.13
CA GLN A 79 4.83 12.97 -7.76
C GLN A 79 4.29 14.07 -8.68
N ALA A 80 3.07 13.88 -9.15
CA ALA A 80 2.43 14.90 -9.98
C ALA A 80 2.12 16.16 -9.15
N TYR A 81 2.11 17.31 -9.83
CA TYR A 81 1.69 18.61 -9.29
C TYR A 81 2.45 19.08 -8.02
N GLY A 82 3.69 18.61 -7.82
CA GLY A 82 4.49 18.99 -6.66
C GLY A 82 4.04 18.32 -5.37
N ASP A 83 3.47 17.11 -5.48
CA ASP A 83 3.08 16.26 -4.35
C ASP A 83 1.89 16.78 -3.52
N GLY A 84 1.56 16.05 -2.44
CA GLY A 84 0.50 16.32 -1.49
C GLY A 84 -0.89 15.94 -2.01
N TRP A 85 -1.89 16.57 -1.42
CA TRP A 85 -3.29 16.37 -1.77
C TRP A 85 -3.71 17.34 -2.87
N GLN A 86 -3.84 16.82 -4.08
CA GLN A 86 -4.07 17.59 -5.30
C GLN A 86 -5.33 17.11 -6.03
N VAL A 87 -5.94 18.01 -6.80
CA VAL A 87 -7.01 17.63 -7.73
C VAL A 87 -6.37 16.83 -8.88
N PRO A 88 -6.86 15.63 -9.23
CA PRO A 88 -6.30 14.86 -10.33
C PRO A 88 -6.46 15.59 -11.67
N GLY A 89 -5.63 15.21 -12.65
CA GLY A 89 -5.74 15.68 -14.03
C GLY A 89 -4.63 15.13 -14.92
N PRO A 90 -4.34 15.78 -16.07
CA PRO A 90 -3.47 15.21 -17.10
C PRO A 90 -2.08 14.76 -16.64
N LYS A 91 -1.42 15.45 -15.69
CA LYS A 91 -0.09 15.02 -15.20
C LYS A 91 -0.15 13.78 -14.31
N SER A 92 -1.15 13.69 -13.43
CA SER A 92 -1.32 12.49 -12.60
C SER A 92 -1.83 11.31 -13.43
N GLU A 93 -2.68 11.58 -14.42
CA GLU A 93 -3.33 10.60 -15.30
C GLU A 93 -2.47 10.14 -16.49
N ASP A 94 -1.25 10.68 -16.62
CA ASP A 94 -0.33 10.30 -17.70
C ASP A 94 -0.07 8.78 -17.68
N PRO A 95 -0.39 8.06 -18.77
CA PRO A 95 -0.25 6.61 -18.83
C PRO A 95 1.20 6.12 -18.70
N SER A 96 2.21 6.96 -18.99
CA SER A 96 3.61 6.56 -18.87
C SER A 96 4.15 6.58 -17.44
N ARG A 97 3.43 7.17 -16.48
CA ARG A 97 3.86 7.20 -15.08
C ARG A 97 3.75 5.82 -14.43
N THR A 98 4.64 5.55 -13.50
CA THR A 98 4.78 4.22 -12.87
C THR A 98 5.17 4.33 -11.41
N LEU A 99 4.71 3.40 -10.58
CA LEU A 99 5.19 3.20 -9.20
C LEU A 99 6.27 2.13 -9.09
N THR A 100 6.15 1.09 -9.91
CA THR A 100 6.97 -0.13 -9.82
C THR A 100 8.10 -0.14 -10.86
N GLY A 101 8.04 0.71 -11.88
CA GLY A 101 8.88 0.58 -13.06
C GLY A 101 8.49 -0.64 -13.91
N GLU A 102 8.93 -0.66 -15.16
CA GLU A 102 8.53 -1.68 -16.13
C GLU A 102 8.95 -3.11 -15.72
N THR A 103 10.16 -3.26 -15.19
CA THR A 103 10.72 -4.57 -14.85
C THR A 103 9.96 -5.25 -13.71
N GLN A 104 9.65 -4.52 -12.64
CA GLN A 104 8.90 -5.08 -11.51
C GLN A 104 7.43 -5.29 -11.87
N GLU A 105 6.83 -4.38 -12.65
CA GLU A 105 5.45 -4.55 -13.15
C GLU A 105 5.34 -5.86 -13.94
N ARG A 106 6.20 -6.09 -14.92
CA ARG A 106 6.22 -7.34 -15.70
C ARG A 106 6.43 -8.57 -14.81
N TRP A 107 7.39 -8.52 -13.88
CA TRP A 107 7.66 -9.61 -12.94
C TRP A 107 6.44 -9.97 -12.07
N LEU A 108 5.67 -8.96 -11.65
CA LEU A 108 4.44 -9.16 -10.88
C LEU A 108 3.38 -9.84 -11.74
N LEU A 109 3.09 -9.27 -12.90
CA LEU A 109 2.04 -9.74 -13.81
C LEU A 109 2.29 -11.16 -14.32
N ASP A 110 3.52 -11.47 -14.74
CA ASP A 110 3.89 -12.82 -15.18
C ASP A 110 3.83 -13.82 -14.03
N GLY A 111 4.13 -13.37 -12.82
CA GLY A 111 3.96 -14.14 -11.63
C GLY A 111 2.55 -14.56 -11.31
N TRP A 112 1.61 -13.62 -11.42
CA TRP A 112 0.19 -13.91 -11.20
C TRP A 112 -0.36 -14.91 -12.19
N LYS A 113 0.02 -14.83 -13.47
CA LYS A 113 -0.36 -15.84 -14.49
C LYS A 113 0.08 -17.26 -14.12
N SER A 114 1.17 -17.40 -13.37
CA SER A 114 1.73 -18.68 -12.94
C SER A 114 1.28 -19.12 -11.54
N SER A 115 0.56 -18.26 -10.81
CA SER A 115 0.20 -18.52 -9.42
C SER A 115 -0.82 -19.66 -9.32
N THR A 116 -0.53 -20.64 -8.45
CA THR A 116 -1.47 -21.69 -8.07
C THR A 116 -1.87 -21.59 -6.59
N ALA A 117 -1.55 -20.48 -5.95
CA ALA A 117 -1.85 -20.23 -4.54
C ALA A 117 -3.33 -19.93 -4.34
N THR A 118 -3.85 -20.21 -3.14
CA THR A 118 -5.21 -19.82 -2.78
C THR A 118 -5.31 -18.31 -2.68
N TRP A 119 -4.35 -17.65 -2.03
CA TRP A 119 -4.29 -16.20 -1.88
C TRP A 119 -3.11 -15.61 -2.64
N ASN A 120 -3.34 -14.50 -3.34
CA ASN A 120 -2.30 -13.66 -3.90
C ASN A 120 -2.21 -12.39 -3.07
N VAL A 121 -1.18 -12.31 -2.23
CA VAL A 121 -1.00 -11.22 -1.28
C VAL A 121 0.10 -10.29 -1.78
N VAL A 122 -0.15 -8.99 -1.74
CA VAL A 122 0.76 -7.93 -2.21
C VAL A 122 1.14 -7.02 -1.04
N PRO A 123 2.18 -7.38 -0.24
CA PRO A 123 2.73 -6.46 0.75
C PRO A 123 3.47 -5.32 0.07
N GLN A 124 3.02 -4.09 0.30
CA GLN A 124 3.59 -2.88 -0.28
C GLN A 124 3.36 -1.67 0.65
N GLN A 125 3.80 -0.48 0.23
CA GLN A 125 4.02 0.66 1.09
C GLN A 125 2.78 1.53 1.28
N ILE A 126 2.17 1.97 0.18
CA ILE A 126 1.29 3.14 0.11
C ILE A 126 -0.15 2.74 -0.23
N THR A 127 -1.16 3.49 0.22
CA THR A 127 -2.57 3.09 -0.02
C THR A 127 -2.88 2.87 -1.50
N PHE A 128 -3.42 1.68 -1.83
CA PHE A 128 -3.76 1.20 -3.17
C PHE A 128 -5.15 1.64 -3.62
N ALA A 129 -6.16 1.48 -2.77
CA ALA A 129 -7.53 1.85 -3.05
C ALA A 129 -7.70 3.36 -3.18
N ARG A 130 -8.71 3.78 -3.95
CA ARG A 130 -8.98 5.21 -4.13
C ARG A 130 -9.43 5.85 -2.82
N ARG A 131 -8.87 7.00 -2.48
CA ARG A 131 -9.18 7.73 -1.24
C ARG A 131 -9.39 9.22 -1.52
N ARG A 132 -10.62 9.57 -1.87
CA ARG A 132 -11.09 10.94 -2.08
C ARG A 132 -11.19 11.69 -0.75
N THR A 133 -10.80 12.96 -0.74
CA THR A 133 -10.97 13.85 0.43
C THR A 133 -12.41 14.34 0.62
N SER A 134 -13.27 14.25 -0.39
CA SER A 134 -14.67 14.69 -0.36
C SER A 134 -15.50 13.95 -1.42
N PRO A 135 -16.85 13.90 -1.28
CA PRO A 135 -17.72 13.27 -2.27
C PRO A 135 -17.97 14.14 -3.52
N THR A 136 -17.40 15.34 -3.58
CA THR A 136 -17.67 16.33 -4.63
C THR A 136 -16.67 16.22 -5.79
N ALA A 137 -17.00 16.82 -6.94
CA ALA A 137 -16.13 16.81 -8.13
C ALA A 137 -14.75 17.46 -7.89
N GLY A 138 -14.63 18.38 -6.92
CA GLY A 138 -13.37 19.02 -6.54
C GLY A 138 -12.55 18.25 -5.50
N HIS A 139 -12.80 16.94 -5.33
CA HIS A 139 -12.04 16.12 -4.40
C HIS A 139 -10.55 16.10 -4.76
N LYS A 140 -9.73 15.95 -3.74
CA LYS A 140 -8.30 15.76 -3.88
C LYS A 140 -7.96 14.29 -3.67
N LEU A 141 -6.80 13.93 -4.19
CA LEU A 141 -6.18 12.63 -4.08
C LEU A 141 -4.72 12.81 -3.63
N SER A 142 -4.16 11.81 -2.96
CA SER A 142 -2.76 11.81 -2.55
C SER A 142 -1.87 11.50 -3.75
N MET A 143 -1.02 12.46 -4.15
CA MET A 143 -0.09 12.27 -5.26
C MET A 143 1.06 11.31 -4.96
N ASP A 144 1.28 11.02 -3.67
CA ASP A 144 2.28 10.05 -3.21
C ASP A 144 1.74 8.62 -3.06
N SER A 145 0.42 8.44 -3.09
CA SER A 145 -0.25 7.13 -3.02
C SER A 145 -0.58 6.60 -4.43
N TRP A 146 -1.16 5.39 -4.55
CA TRP A 146 -1.56 4.85 -5.86
C TRP A 146 -2.59 5.70 -6.61
N ASP A 147 -3.33 6.56 -5.91
CA ASP A 147 -4.20 7.56 -6.53
C ASP A 147 -3.44 8.61 -7.36
N GLY A 148 -2.18 8.88 -7.02
CA GLY A 148 -1.29 9.69 -7.82
C GLY A 148 -0.84 9.00 -9.10
N TYR A 149 -1.04 7.69 -9.24
CA TYR A 149 -0.55 6.87 -10.36
C TYR A 149 -1.66 5.96 -10.91
N PRO A 150 -2.83 6.52 -11.30
CA PRO A 150 -4.01 5.73 -11.65
C PRO A 150 -3.78 4.78 -12.82
N ALA A 151 -2.97 5.17 -13.82
CA ALA A 151 -2.64 4.28 -14.94
C ALA A 151 -1.78 3.08 -14.50
N SER A 152 -0.82 3.28 -13.60
CA SER A 152 -0.03 2.19 -13.01
C SER A 152 -0.90 1.27 -12.16
N ARG A 153 -1.81 1.83 -11.35
CA ARG A 153 -2.81 1.05 -10.61
C ARG A 153 -3.69 0.20 -11.53
N GLN A 154 -4.18 0.80 -12.62
CA GLN A 154 -5.07 0.13 -13.56
C GLN A 154 -4.38 -1.07 -14.22
N ARG A 155 -3.13 -0.95 -14.64
CA ARG A 155 -2.37 -2.08 -15.23
C ARG A 155 -2.26 -3.27 -14.28
N LEU A 156 -2.10 -3.03 -12.98
CA LEU A 156 -2.10 -4.10 -11.98
C LEU A 156 -3.49 -4.70 -11.78
N MET A 157 -4.54 -3.88 -11.71
CA MET A 157 -5.91 -4.38 -11.60
C MET A 157 -6.30 -5.24 -12.81
N ASP A 158 -6.00 -4.76 -14.01
CA ASP A 158 -6.23 -5.48 -15.28
C ASP A 158 -5.42 -6.77 -15.34
N GLY A 159 -4.16 -6.73 -14.88
CA GLY A 159 -3.29 -7.89 -14.83
C GLY A 159 -3.74 -8.97 -13.84
N ALA A 160 -4.25 -8.57 -12.67
CA ALA A 160 -4.85 -9.48 -11.70
C ALA A 160 -6.13 -10.13 -12.26
N GLU A 161 -6.98 -9.33 -12.93
CA GLU A 161 -8.19 -9.80 -13.61
C GLU A 161 -7.84 -10.78 -14.74
N ALA A 162 -6.87 -10.45 -15.59
CA ALA A 162 -6.43 -11.29 -16.70
C ALA A 162 -5.78 -12.60 -16.23
N ALA A 163 -5.12 -12.60 -15.08
CA ALA A 163 -4.60 -13.81 -14.44
C ALA A 163 -5.68 -14.64 -13.73
N GLY A 164 -6.92 -14.14 -13.63
CA GLY A 164 -8.01 -14.84 -12.97
C GLY A 164 -7.84 -14.94 -11.46
N LEU A 165 -7.14 -13.98 -10.83
CA LEU A 165 -6.96 -13.99 -9.38
C LEU A 165 -8.30 -13.79 -8.67
N ALA A 166 -8.74 -14.81 -7.95
CA ALA A 166 -9.98 -14.75 -7.19
C ALA A 166 -9.82 -14.12 -5.79
N ASN A 167 -8.59 -14.11 -5.27
CA ASN A 167 -8.27 -13.86 -3.86
C ASN A 167 -7.09 -12.88 -3.73
N LEU A 168 -7.23 -11.69 -4.32
CA LEU A 168 -6.22 -10.65 -4.23
C LEU A 168 -6.35 -9.90 -2.89
N MET A 169 -5.25 -9.84 -2.13
CA MET A 169 -5.16 -9.06 -0.90
C MET A 169 -3.96 -8.11 -0.96
N VAL A 170 -4.20 -6.80 -0.86
CA VAL A 170 -3.14 -5.80 -0.75
C VAL A 170 -2.92 -5.44 0.71
N LEU A 171 -1.67 -5.38 1.15
CA LEU A 171 -1.30 -4.91 2.49
C LEU A 171 -0.50 -3.62 2.36
N SER A 172 -0.86 -2.60 3.13
CA SER A 172 -0.34 -1.24 2.99
C SER A 172 -0.04 -0.60 4.34
N GLY A 173 0.74 0.48 4.34
CA GLY A 173 1.06 1.31 5.51
C GLY A 173 1.04 2.80 5.15
N ASP A 174 2.13 3.51 5.46
CA ASP A 174 2.40 4.93 5.17
C ASP A 174 1.48 5.93 5.90
N VAL A 175 0.17 5.83 5.72
CA VAL A 175 -0.82 6.89 6.04
C VAL A 175 -1.14 7.07 7.54
N HIS A 176 -0.39 6.43 8.44
CA HIS A 176 -0.49 6.53 9.90
C HIS A 176 -1.89 6.31 10.51
N THR A 177 -2.77 5.67 9.74
CA THR A 177 -4.18 5.43 10.08
C THR A 177 -4.58 4.07 9.53
N GLY A 178 -5.46 3.37 10.26
CA GLY A 178 -5.93 2.05 9.86
C GLY A 178 -7.12 2.18 8.91
N HIS A 179 -7.06 1.49 7.78
CA HIS A 179 -8.17 1.39 6.83
C HIS A 179 -8.40 -0.05 6.36
N ALA A 180 -9.63 -0.34 5.96
CA ALA A 180 -9.98 -1.57 5.25
C ALA A 180 -10.80 -1.20 4.01
N TYR A 181 -10.45 -1.71 2.84
CA TYR A 181 -11.12 -1.40 1.59
C TYR A 181 -11.51 -2.64 0.79
N ASP A 182 -12.62 -2.53 0.07
CA ASP A 182 -12.86 -3.32 -1.13
C ASP A 182 -12.14 -2.67 -2.31
N ILE A 183 -11.41 -3.46 -3.11
CA ILE A 183 -10.79 -3.00 -4.36
C ILE A 183 -11.84 -3.14 -5.46
N LYS A 184 -12.46 -2.02 -5.85
CA LYS A 184 -13.53 -2.01 -6.86
C LYS A 184 -12.95 -2.00 -8.27
N LYS A 185 -13.57 -2.72 -9.21
CA LYS A 185 -13.20 -2.70 -10.63
C LYS A 185 -13.35 -1.31 -11.23
N ASP A 186 -14.49 -0.69 -10.96
CA ASP A 186 -14.74 0.71 -11.26
C ASP A 186 -14.91 1.44 -9.93
N TRP A 187 -13.99 2.35 -9.64
CA TRP A 187 -14.01 3.08 -8.39
C TRP A 187 -15.20 4.04 -8.28
N ASP A 188 -15.77 4.50 -9.40
CA ASP A 188 -16.91 5.42 -9.47
C ASP A 188 -18.26 4.73 -9.39
N ASP A 189 -18.29 3.40 -9.54
CA ASP A 189 -19.47 2.58 -9.37
C ASP A 189 -19.32 1.69 -8.10
N PRO A 190 -20.01 2.01 -6.99
CA PRO A 190 -19.92 1.23 -5.76
C PRO A 190 -20.44 -0.21 -5.91
N ASP A 191 -21.32 -0.45 -6.89
CA ASP A 191 -21.89 -1.76 -7.19
C ASP A 191 -21.03 -2.57 -8.18
N SER A 192 -19.96 -1.97 -8.72
CA SER A 192 -19.03 -2.67 -9.61
C SER A 192 -18.40 -3.89 -8.92
N ARG A 193 -17.86 -4.82 -9.70
CA ARG A 193 -17.25 -6.03 -9.14
C ARG A 193 -16.09 -5.69 -8.19
N THR A 194 -16.04 -6.33 -7.02
CA THR A 194 -14.85 -6.31 -6.15
C THR A 194 -13.79 -7.27 -6.71
N LEU A 195 -12.57 -6.79 -6.91
CA LEU A 195 -11.43 -7.55 -7.42
C LEU A 195 -10.52 -8.11 -6.32
N GLY A 196 -10.64 -7.58 -5.11
CA GLY A 196 -9.81 -7.95 -3.97
C GLY A 196 -10.08 -7.05 -2.78
N THR A 197 -9.23 -7.16 -1.76
CA THR A 197 -9.33 -6.37 -0.53
C THR A 197 -8.02 -5.70 -0.22
N GLU A 198 -8.05 -4.51 0.38
CA GLU A 198 -6.86 -3.85 0.91
C GLU A 198 -6.97 -3.67 2.42
N ILE A 199 -5.90 -4.05 3.12
CA ILE A 199 -5.73 -3.87 4.56
C ILE A 199 -4.60 -2.87 4.79
N VAL A 200 -4.96 -1.65 5.20
CA VAL A 200 -3.98 -0.60 5.51
C VAL A 200 -3.73 -0.60 7.01
N ALA A 201 -2.54 -1.03 7.39
CA ALA A 201 -2.13 -0.99 8.79
C ALA A 201 -1.86 0.45 9.22
N THR A 202 -2.29 0.78 10.44
CA THR A 202 -1.88 2.01 11.09
C THR A 202 -0.38 2.01 11.41
N SER A 203 0.15 3.14 11.85
CA SER A 203 1.51 3.24 12.34
C SER A 203 1.69 2.57 13.71
N VAL A 204 2.91 2.10 13.97
CA VAL A 204 3.31 1.65 15.31
C VAL A 204 3.29 2.84 16.28
N THR A 205 3.83 4.00 15.89
CA THR A 205 3.91 5.20 16.76
C THR A 205 3.76 6.55 16.05
N SER A 206 4.05 6.65 14.75
CA SER A 206 3.94 7.91 14.00
C SER A 206 2.55 8.54 14.13
N GLY A 207 2.47 9.84 14.43
CA GLY A 207 1.19 10.52 14.69
C GLY A 207 0.72 10.52 16.16
N LYS A 208 1.58 10.12 17.12
CA LYS A 208 1.31 10.11 18.57
C LYS A 208 0.10 9.22 18.92
N ASP A 209 -0.69 9.55 19.94
CA ASP A 209 -1.78 8.70 20.43
C ASP A 209 -2.95 8.56 19.43
N GLY A 210 -3.21 9.62 18.66
CA GLY A 210 -4.33 9.69 17.73
C GLY A 210 -5.69 9.51 18.38
N GLN A 211 -6.67 9.05 17.60
CA GLN A 211 -8.07 8.98 18.02
C GLN A 211 -8.81 7.89 17.24
N ASP A 212 -9.77 7.23 17.89
CA ASP A 212 -10.55 6.14 17.26
C ASP A 212 -11.28 6.62 15.99
N ARG A 213 -11.79 7.86 16.05
CA ARG A 213 -12.52 8.51 14.97
C ARG A 213 -11.86 9.84 14.61
N PRO A 214 -11.04 9.92 13.55
CA PRO A 214 -10.46 11.15 13.02
C PRO A 214 -11.49 12.24 12.71
N ALA A 215 -11.08 13.51 12.67
CA ALA A 215 -11.98 14.65 12.46
C ALA A 215 -12.65 14.65 11.07
N ASP A 216 -11.97 14.08 10.08
CA ASP A 216 -12.40 13.92 8.69
C ASP A 216 -13.12 12.58 8.42
N TRP A 217 -13.40 11.80 9.47
CA TRP A 217 -13.97 10.45 9.34
C TRP A 217 -15.28 10.43 8.54
N ASP A 218 -16.23 11.32 8.86
CA ASP A 218 -17.53 11.35 8.16
C ASP A 218 -17.36 11.67 6.69
N THR A 219 -16.49 12.64 6.38
CA THR A 219 -16.23 13.05 5.00
C THR A 219 -15.56 11.93 4.20
N PHE A 220 -14.55 11.26 4.78
CA PHE A 220 -13.82 10.19 4.10
C PHE A 220 -14.68 8.95 3.89
N MET A 221 -15.45 8.53 4.90
CA MET A 221 -16.35 7.39 4.78
C MET A 221 -17.48 7.67 3.77
N ALA A 222 -18.01 8.89 3.72
CA ALA A 222 -19.01 9.28 2.72
C ALA A 222 -18.43 9.38 1.29
N ALA A 223 -17.20 9.84 1.15
CA ALA A 223 -16.54 10.01 -0.14
C ALA A 223 -16.07 8.68 -0.78
N ASN A 224 -15.90 7.64 0.03
CA ASN A 224 -15.30 6.37 -0.38
C ASN A 224 -16.14 5.18 0.11
N PRO A 225 -17.27 4.84 -0.58
CA PRO A 225 -18.16 3.75 -0.15
C PRO A 225 -17.51 2.36 -0.05
N HIS A 226 -16.36 2.19 -0.71
CA HIS A 226 -15.53 0.99 -0.65
C HIS A 226 -14.61 0.95 0.59
N MET A 227 -14.48 2.04 1.35
CA MET A 227 -13.80 2.06 2.65
C MET A 227 -14.73 1.50 3.74
N LYS A 228 -14.39 0.34 4.32
CA LYS A 228 -15.18 -0.35 5.36
C LYS A 228 -14.74 0.00 6.78
N PHE A 229 -13.54 0.54 6.92
CA PHE A 229 -12.98 0.91 8.22
C PHE A 229 -12.08 2.13 8.10
N TYR A 230 -12.13 3.00 9.10
CA TYR A 230 -11.19 4.09 9.29
C TYR A 230 -10.97 4.34 10.77
N SER A 231 -9.71 4.25 11.22
CA SER A 231 -9.30 4.56 12.58
C SER A 231 -7.99 5.32 12.62
N GLY A 232 -7.89 6.26 13.54
CA GLY A 232 -6.68 7.03 13.81
C GLY A 232 -5.93 6.58 15.06
N ARG A 233 -6.10 5.35 15.56
CA ARG A 233 -5.26 4.78 16.64
C ARG A 233 -4.01 4.12 16.11
N ARG A 234 -3.00 3.94 16.98
CA ARG A 234 -1.74 3.24 16.69
C ARG A 234 -1.87 1.73 16.94
N GLY A 235 -0.97 0.94 16.35
CA GLY A 235 -0.92 -0.50 16.55
C GLY A 235 -0.43 -1.26 15.32
N TYR A 236 -1.08 -2.38 15.01
CA TYR A 236 -0.73 -3.29 13.90
C TYR A 236 -1.98 -4.06 13.44
N VAL A 237 -1.85 -4.88 12.39
CA VAL A 237 -2.93 -5.75 11.93
C VAL A 237 -2.46 -7.20 11.95
N ASN A 238 -3.29 -8.08 12.51
CA ASN A 238 -3.09 -9.52 12.37
C ASN A 238 -3.92 -10.01 11.19
N VAL A 239 -3.29 -10.67 10.23
CA VAL A 239 -3.97 -11.32 9.10
C VAL A 239 -3.82 -12.84 9.23
N GLU A 240 -4.94 -13.52 9.42
CA GLU A 240 -5.03 -14.99 9.39
C GLU A 240 -5.50 -15.43 8.01
N LEU A 241 -4.69 -16.22 7.31
CA LEU A 241 -5.03 -16.80 6.01
C LEU A 241 -5.43 -18.26 6.19
N GLY A 242 -6.66 -18.61 5.81
CA GLY A 242 -7.16 -19.98 5.73
C GLY A 242 -7.46 -20.40 4.29
N LEU A 243 -7.80 -21.67 4.09
CA LEU A 243 -8.14 -22.19 2.75
C LEU A 243 -9.48 -21.66 2.20
N THR A 244 -10.41 -21.30 3.10
CA THR A 244 -11.76 -20.85 2.72
C THR A 244 -11.99 -19.37 3.00
N ARG A 245 -11.18 -18.74 3.86
CA ARG A 245 -11.34 -17.33 4.23
C ARG A 245 -10.03 -16.72 4.74
N ALA A 246 -9.94 -15.41 4.70
CA ALA A 246 -8.93 -14.63 5.41
C ALA A 246 -9.61 -13.70 6.42
N ARG A 247 -8.99 -13.51 7.59
CA ARG A 247 -9.44 -12.61 8.66
C ARG A 247 -8.39 -11.55 8.95
N ALA A 248 -8.78 -10.29 9.02
CA ALA A 248 -7.93 -9.17 9.42
C ALA A 248 -8.44 -8.56 10.74
N ASP A 249 -7.64 -8.61 11.79
CA ASP A 249 -7.92 -7.99 13.09
C ASP A 249 -7.06 -6.73 13.27
N PHE A 250 -7.71 -5.56 13.33
CA PHE A 250 -7.04 -4.28 13.58
C PHE A 250 -6.74 -4.15 15.07
N ARG A 251 -5.47 -4.35 15.44
CA ARG A 251 -4.99 -4.35 16.82
C ARG A 251 -4.49 -2.97 17.19
N THR A 252 -5.14 -2.30 18.13
CA THR A 252 -4.83 -0.91 18.49
C THR A 252 -4.50 -0.73 19.97
N VAL A 253 -3.83 0.38 20.28
CA VAL A 253 -3.60 0.89 21.64
C VAL A 253 -4.18 2.30 21.76
N ASP A 254 -4.59 2.67 22.98
CA ASP A 254 -5.15 4.01 23.24
C ASP A 254 -4.06 5.09 23.23
N VAL A 255 -2.87 4.76 23.76
CA VAL A 255 -1.75 5.69 23.91
C VAL A 255 -0.43 5.02 23.57
N VAL A 256 0.46 5.78 22.97
CA VAL A 256 1.87 5.43 22.71
C VAL A 256 2.83 6.45 23.32
N THR A 257 2.32 7.58 23.82
CA THR A 257 3.10 8.59 24.55
C THR A 257 3.51 8.16 25.96
N SER A 258 2.93 7.07 26.47
CA SER A 258 3.31 6.42 27.71
C SER A 258 3.30 4.89 27.56
N PRO A 259 4.16 4.16 28.30
CA PRO A 259 4.21 2.71 28.23
C PRO A 259 2.99 2.05 28.88
N GLY A 260 2.70 0.81 28.47
CA GLY A 260 1.72 -0.05 29.15
C GLY A 260 0.29 0.05 28.66
N SER A 261 0.02 0.76 27.55
CA SER A 261 -1.32 0.76 26.95
C SER A 261 -1.69 -0.66 26.46
N PRO A 262 -2.85 -1.20 26.87
CA PRO A 262 -3.26 -2.54 26.46
C PRO A 262 -3.67 -2.57 24.98
N VAL A 263 -3.30 -3.65 24.30
CA VAL A 263 -3.73 -3.88 22.91
C VAL A 263 -5.18 -4.39 22.89
N ARG A 264 -6.02 -3.80 22.04
CA ARG A 264 -7.42 -4.18 21.80
C ARG A 264 -7.65 -4.50 20.32
N THR A 265 -8.72 -5.21 20.00
CA THR A 265 -9.22 -5.28 18.61
C THR A 265 -10.17 -4.11 18.38
N ALA A 266 -9.83 -3.18 17.49
CA ALA A 266 -10.70 -2.07 17.11
C ALA A 266 -11.79 -2.51 16.11
N ALA A 267 -11.43 -3.40 15.18
CA ALA A 267 -12.35 -3.99 14.22
C ALA A 267 -11.77 -5.31 13.69
N SER A 268 -12.66 -6.16 13.18
CA SER A 268 -12.31 -7.42 12.54
C SER A 268 -13.10 -7.57 11.25
N PHE A 269 -12.42 -7.95 10.19
CA PHE A 269 -13.03 -8.19 8.88
C PHE A 269 -12.65 -9.56 8.35
N VAL A 270 -13.55 -10.16 7.58
CA VAL A 270 -13.34 -11.41 6.85
C VAL A 270 -13.58 -11.18 5.37
N THR A 271 -12.81 -11.87 4.54
CA THR A 271 -13.09 -12.07 3.12
C THR A 271 -13.04 -13.56 2.80
N GLU A 272 -14.05 -14.05 2.08
CA GLU A 272 -14.18 -15.46 1.74
C GLU A 272 -13.41 -15.77 0.44
N ALA A 273 -12.77 -16.93 0.39
CA ALA A 273 -12.01 -17.34 -0.78
C ALA A 273 -12.96 -17.60 -1.96
N GLY A 274 -12.72 -16.93 -3.09
CA GLY A 274 -13.55 -16.96 -4.29
C GLY A 274 -14.63 -15.89 -4.33
N ASP A 275 -14.84 -15.15 -3.23
CA ASP A 275 -15.85 -14.09 -3.11
C ASP A 275 -15.21 -12.86 -2.42
N PRO A 276 -14.38 -12.09 -3.16
CA PRO A 276 -13.63 -11.00 -2.59
C PRO A 276 -14.54 -9.87 -2.12
N GLY A 277 -14.27 -9.38 -0.91
CA GLY A 277 -15.05 -8.35 -0.24
C GLY A 277 -14.95 -8.49 1.27
N LEU A 278 -14.98 -7.36 1.98
CA LEU A 278 -14.84 -7.34 3.43
C LEU A 278 -16.19 -7.27 4.13
N THR A 279 -16.45 -8.24 5.01
CA THR A 279 -17.58 -8.23 5.94
C THR A 279 -17.08 -8.19 7.38
N PRO A 280 -17.81 -7.56 8.32
CA PRO A 280 -17.50 -7.67 9.75
C PRO A 280 -17.45 -9.15 10.19
N ALA A 281 -16.49 -9.46 11.06
CA ALA A 281 -16.15 -10.83 11.46
C ALA A 281 -16.61 -11.25 12.86
#